data_AF-A0A3D1D0J4-F1
#
_entry.id   AF-A0A3D1D0J4-F1
#
_cell.length_a   1.000
_cell.length_b   1.000
_cell.length_c   1.000
_cell.angle_alpha   90.00
_cell.angle_beta   90.00
_cell.angle_gamma   90.00
#
_symmetry.space_group_name_H-M   'P 1'
#
loop_
_entity.id
_entity.type
_entity.pdbx_description
1 polymer ?
#
loop_
_entity_poly.entity_id
_entity_poly.type
_entity_poly.pdbx_seq_one_letter_code
_entity_poly.pdbx_strand_id
1 'polypeptide(L)'
;CTTQPGLLANEMGTAFDRGANRLWMCVVHNPYVAAYQLSLFLDMAWNVKAVDRTDVGRHLNGWLAGNFGLRAANALMKPLTQYFMLTTIRRPEMMDFTMQKAPSKHNKNGDGGIANTDFNAEEFGNELDRYLNHYKDVADRVKQARHMVADKDSDKYFTMIEYPVVASALMAVKTLEAQESRLIARPVSFHHDSEALESAARSIRAYRKLQELTSLYDNAMARMGLDVEMNAAPQGLTVFGKPLLTDTLSEKEILQYGNYVHSDTPMPAMKAIASTAASYVSASKGAKVIKMLGRSMRAVTLNAGDSLTYRFTSGTIGGTLRLAFVPTHALDGGMSQAEVRIDGGAPRTVIVTDGTRSKRWMQGVLRGQALINLPVALEPGCHTLTIKALSDHVALDEWMIDDDSERQFYVFPTVPRF
;
A
#
# COMPACT_ATOMS: atom_id res chain seq x y z
N CYS A 1 0.38 9.53 -7.77
CA CYS A 1 -0.83 9.47 -6.94
C CYS A 1 -0.94 8.05 -6.41
N THR A 2 -1.29 7.86 -5.13
CA THR A 2 -1.25 6.53 -4.46
C THR A 2 -2.62 5.88 -4.31
N THR A 3 -3.69 6.49 -4.81
CA THR A 3 -5.03 5.89 -4.76
C THR A 3 -5.13 4.73 -5.73
N GLN A 4 -5.49 3.57 -5.19
CA GLN A 4 -5.69 2.36 -5.98
C GLN A 4 -6.82 2.53 -7.01
N PRO A 5 -6.61 2.09 -8.26
CA PRO A 5 -7.64 2.18 -9.29
C PRO A 5 -8.91 1.39 -8.95
N GLY A 6 -8.76 0.20 -8.36
CA GLY A 6 -9.90 -0.62 -7.95
C GLY A 6 -10.70 0.02 -6.82
N LEU A 7 -10.05 0.75 -5.91
CA LEU A 7 -10.74 1.52 -4.86
C LEU A 7 -11.58 2.63 -5.48
N LEU A 8 -10.99 3.43 -6.37
CA LEU A 8 -11.70 4.52 -7.04
C LEU A 8 -12.92 3.98 -7.79
N ALA A 9 -12.76 2.96 -8.63
CA ALA A 9 -13.87 2.43 -9.40
C ALA A 9 -14.95 1.75 -8.53
N ASN A 10 -14.55 1.10 -7.44
CA ASN A 10 -15.49 0.53 -6.48
C ASN A 10 -16.33 1.62 -5.80
N GLU A 11 -15.69 2.63 -5.22
CA GLU A 11 -16.39 3.70 -4.49
C GLU A 11 -17.27 4.57 -5.40
N MET A 12 -16.75 4.98 -6.56
CA MET A 12 -17.51 5.82 -7.49
C MET A 12 -18.68 5.03 -8.10
N GLY A 13 -18.49 3.75 -8.37
CA GLY A 13 -19.56 2.87 -8.82
C GLY A 13 -20.63 2.66 -7.75
N THR A 14 -20.24 2.46 -6.49
CA THR A 14 -21.18 2.36 -5.38
C THR A 14 -21.96 3.67 -5.17
N ALA A 15 -21.30 4.83 -5.30
CA ALA A 15 -21.96 6.13 -5.25
C ALA A 15 -23.02 6.27 -6.36
N PHE A 16 -22.70 5.85 -7.59
CA PHE A 16 -23.66 5.83 -8.70
C PHE A 16 -24.86 4.92 -8.42
N ASP A 17 -24.62 3.68 -7.97
CA ASP A 17 -25.68 2.70 -7.66
C ASP A 17 -26.64 3.21 -6.57
N ARG A 18 -26.14 4.06 -5.66
CA ARG A 18 -26.91 4.68 -4.58
C ARG A 18 -27.54 6.03 -4.96
N GLY A 19 -27.50 6.40 -6.25
CA GLY A 19 -28.16 7.60 -6.77
C GLY A 19 -27.36 8.90 -6.58
N ALA A 20 -26.12 8.84 -6.08
CA ALA A 20 -25.24 10.01 -6.02
C ALA A 20 -24.59 10.22 -7.41
N ASN A 21 -25.39 10.54 -8.43
CA ASN A 21 -24.95 10.62 -9.83
C ASN A 21 -25.13 12.01 -10.48
N ARG A 22 -25.45 13.04 -9.68
CA ARG A 22 -25.70 14.41 -10.16
C ARG A 22 -24.43 15.26 -10.27
N LEU A 23 -23.52 15.14 -9.31
CA LEU A 23 -22.30 15.95 -9.23
C LEU A 23 -21.20 15.15 -8.55
N TRP A 24 -20.09 14.94 -9.26
CA TRP A 24 -18.87 14.35 -8.73
C TRP A 24 -17.76 15.40 -8.74
N MET A 25 -17.08 15.54 -7.61
CA MET A 25 -15.96 16.46 -7.43
C MET A 25 -14.80 15.73 -6.76
N CYS A 26 -13.58 15.97 -7.24
CA CYS A 26 -12.36 15.44 -6.63
C CYS A 26 -11.37 16.57 -6.39
N VAL A 27 -10.59 16.47 -5.32
CA VAL A 27 -9.47 17.40 -5.05
C VAL A 27 -8.20 16.81 -5.67
N VAL A 28 -7.53 17.60 -6.49
CA VAL A 28 -6.27 17.22 -7.15
C VAL A 28 -5.25 18.33 -6.93
N HIS A 29 -4.11 17.98 -6.34
CA HIS A 29 -3.02 18.94 -6.11
C HIS A 29 -2.08 19.03 -7.32
N ASN A 30 -1.73 17.89 -7.92
CA ASN A 30 -0.93 17.83 -9.13
C ASN A 30 -1.59 16.86 -10.12
N PRO A 31 -2.17 17.36 -11.23
CA PRO A 31 -2.90 16.53 -12.19
C PRO A 31 -2.01 15.60 -13.02
N TYR A 32 -0.71 15.87 -13.15
CA TYR A 32 0.22 15.04 -13.92
C TYR A 32 0.55 13.76 -13.17
N VAL A 33 0.88 13.88 -11.88
CA VAL A 33 1.13 12.73 -11.00
C VAL A 33 -0.15 11.94 -10.69
N ALA A 34 -1.32 12.53 -10.91
CA ALA A 34 -2.64 11.91 -10.76
C ALA A 34 -3.34 11.62 -12.10
N ALA A 35 -2.63 11.69 -13.23
CA ALA A 35 -3.24 11.71 -14.55
C ALA A 35 -4.15 10.51 -14.82
N TYR A 36 -3.71 9.31 -14.43
CA TYR A 36 -4.52 8.11 -14.59
C TYR A 36 -5.77 8.10 -13.70
N GLN A 37 -5.62 8.40 -12.39
CA GLN A 37 -6.77 8.45 -11.48
C GLN A 37 -7.79 9.50 -11.91
N LEU A 38 -7.31 10.65 -12.41
CA LEU A 38 -8.18 11.70 -12.94
C LEU A 38 -8.91 11.23 -14.21
N SER A 39 -8.21 10.56 -15.15
CA SER A 39 -8.84 9.97 -16.33
C SER A 39 -9.91 8.96 -15.94
N LEU A 40 -9.59 8.03 -15.05
CA LEU A 40 -10.52 7.01 -14.56
C LEU A 40 -11.76 7.65 -13.91
N PHE A 41 -11.56 8.64 -13.04
CA PHE A 41 -12.64 9.38 -12.39
C PHE A 41 -13.55 10.08 -13.41
N LEU A 42 -12.97 10.80 -14.37
CA LEU A 42 -13.72 11.55 -15.38
C LEU A 42 -14.44 10.63 -16.38
N ASP A 43 -13.81 9.54 -16.79
CA ASP A 43 -14.44 8.55 -17.69
C ASP A 43 -15.64 7.88 -17.02
N MET A 44 -15.54 7.56 -15.73
CA MET A 44 -16.67 7.04 -14.95
C MET A 44 -17.75 8.10 -14.72
N ALA A 45 -17.37 9.37 -14.51
CA ALA A 45 -18.32 10.48 -14.36
C ALA A 45 -19.12 10.70 -15.65
N TRP A 46 -18.47 10.57 -16.81
CA TRP A 46 -19.11 10.66 -18.11
C TRP A 46 -20.01 9.46 -18.39
N ASN A 47 -19.50 8.24 -18.18
CA ASN A 47 -20.25 7.01 -18.34
C ASN A 47 -19.70 5.91 -17.41
N VAL A 48 -20.39 5.67 -16.29
CA VAL A 48 -19.99 4.66 -15.30
C VAL A 48 -19.86 3.24 -15.88
N LYS A 49 -20.55 2.95 -17.00
CA LYS A 49 -20.51 1.64 -17.69
C LYS A 49 -19.32 1.51 -18.63
N ALA A 50 -18.57 2.58 -18.90
CA ALA A 50 -17.36 2.54 -19.72
C ALA A 50 -16.19 1.83 -19.01
N VAL A 51 -16.28 1.68 -17.69
CA VAL A 51 -15.28 1.03 -16.85
C VAL A 51 -15.88 -0.21 -16.20
N ASP A 52 -15.20 -1.34 -16.33
CA ASP A 52 -15.50 -2.51 -15.54
C ASP A 52 -15.02 -2.28 -14.10
N ARG A 53 -15.97 -2.08 -13.19
CA ARG A 53 -15.70 -1.82 -11.77
C ARG A 53 -15.02 -2.98 -11.05
N THR A 54 -15.13 -4.20 -11.58
CA THR A 54 -14.49 -5.39 -11.01
C THR A 54 -13.09 -5.62 -11.60
N ASP A 55 -12.83 -5.09 -12.79
CA ASP A 55 -11.54 -5.19 -13.48
C ASP A 55 -11.19 -3.91 -14.26
N VAL A 56 -10.60 -2.96 -13.53
CA VAL A 56 -10.08 -1.71 -14.09
C VAL A 56 -8.81 -1.90 -14.93
N GLY A 57 -8.25 -3.12 -14.99
CA GLY A 57 -7.00 -3.38 -15.72
C GLY A 57 -7.09 -3.10 -17.21
N ARG A 58 -8.27 -3.34 -17.82
CA ARG A 58 -8.51 -2.99 -19.23
C ARG A 58 -8.44 -1.48 -19.47
N HIS A 59 -9.02 -0.70 -18.56
CA HIS A 59 -9.01 0.76 -18.65
C HIS A 59 -7.60 1.30 -18.48
N LEU A 60 -6.85 0.83 -17.47
CA LEU A 60 -5.43 1.17 -17.29
C LEU A 60 -4.60 0.87 -18.53
N ASN A 61 -4.73 -0.34 -19.10
CA ASN A 61 -3.96 -0.73 -20.28
C ASN A 61 -4.30 0.15 -21.49
N GLY A 62 -5.59 0.44 -21.69
CA GLY A 62 -6.05 1.33 -22.77
C GLY A 62 -5.51 2.75 -22.60
N TRP A 63 -5.55 3.29 -21.38
CA TRP A 63 -4.98 4.61 -21.06
C TRP A 63 -3.47 4.64 -21.30
N LEU A 64 -2.73 3.63 -20.85
CA LEU A 64 -1.29 3.53 -21.10
C LEU A 64 -0.98 3.43 -22.60
N ALA A 65 -1.74 2.62 -23.34
CA ALA A 65 -1.52 2.43 -24.77
C ALA A 65 -1.80 3.71 -25.56
N GLY A 66 -2.84 4.45 -25.20
CA GLY A 66 -3.16 5.75 -25.80
C GLY A 66 -2.12 6.83 -25.53
N ASN A 67 -1.42 6.77 -24.40
CA ASN A 67 -0.43 7.78 -24.02
C ASN A 67 1.00 7.43 -24.42
N PHE A 68 1.37 6.15 -24.43
CA PHE A 68 2.76 5.68 -24.52
C PHE A 68 2.96 4.52 -25.51
N GLY A 69 1.91 4.08 -26.20
CA GLY A 69 1.94 2.98 -27.16
C GLY A 69 1.77 1.60 -26.51
N LEU A 70 1.33 0.63 -27.32
CA LEU A 70 0.93 -0.70 -26.86
C LEU A 70 2.08 -1.50 -26.22
N ARG A 71 3.31 -1.33 -26.73
CA ARG A 71 4.48 -2.06 -26.21
C ARG A 71 4.81 -1.64 -24.78
N ALA A 72 4.85 -0.33 -24.52
CA ALA A 72 5.05 0.21 -23.18
C ALA A 72 3.87 -0.18 -22.26
N ALA A 73 2.63 -0.05 -22.73
CA ALA A 73 1.44 -0.41 -21.95
C ALA A 73 1.49 -1.85 -21.41
N ASN A 74 1.75 -2.81 -22.29
CA ASN A 74 1.84 -4.22 -21.90
C ASN A 74 2.98 -4.47 -20.90
N ALA A 75 4.13 -3.80 -21.07
CA ALA A 75 5.26 -3.91 -20.15
C ALA A 75 4.96 -3.30 -18.76
N LEU A 76 4.05 -2.33 -18.69
CA LEU A 76 3.75 -1.56 -17.49
C LEU A 76 2.63 -2.14 -16.61
N MET A 77 1.77 -2.99 -17.16
CA MET A 77 0.61 -3.51 -16.42
C MET A 77 1.00 -4.17 -15.10
N LYS A 78 1.97 -5.09 -15.12
CA LYS A 78 2.45 -5.77 -13.91
C LYS A 78 3.13 -4.80 -12.91
N PRO A 79 4.17 -4.03 -13.29
CA PRO A 79 4.85 -3.16 -12.33
C PRO A 79 3.93 -2.06 -11.77
N LEU A 80 2.98 -1.52 -12.54
CA LEU A 80 2.03 -0.54 -11.99
C LEU A 80 0.99 -1.17 -11.05
N THR A 81 0.58 -2.41 -11.31
CA THR A 81 -0.24 -3.15 -10.34
C THR A 81 0.53 -3.36 -9.03
N GLN A 82 1.81 -3.75 -9.10
CA GLN A 82 2.66 -3.88 -7.92
C GLN A 82 2.91 -2.54 -7.23
N TYR A 83 3.08 -1.44 -7.96
CA TYR A 83 3.18 -0.09 -7.39
C TYR A 83 1.94 0.28 -6.56
N PHE A 84 0.73 0.02 -7.08
CA PHE A 84 -0.51 0.27 -6.34
C PHE A 84 -0.67 -0.64 -5.11
N MET A 85 -0.14 -1.87 -5.17
CA MET A 85 -0.04 -2.74 -4.00
C MET A 85 0.88 -2.14 -2.93
N LEU A 86 2.12 -1.79 -3.31
CA LEU A 86 3.15 -1.29 -2.39
C LEU A 86 2.70 0.01 -1.70
N THR A 87 2.12 0.93 -2.46
CA THR A 87 1.58 2.19 -1.90
C THR A 87 0.36 1.99 -0.98
N THR A 88 -0.30 0.83 -1.06
CA THR A 88 -1.41 0.45 -0.15
C THR A 88 -0.91 -0.26 1.09
N ILE A 89 0.25 -0.95 1.03
CA ILE A 89 0.94 -1.41 2.24
C ILE A 89 1.25 -0.20 3.12
N ARG A 90 1.91 0.81 2.55
CA ARG A 90 2.11 2.10 3.20
C ARG A 90 2.33 3.20 2.16
N ARG A 91 1.59 4.30 2.27
CA ARG A 91 1.78 5.47 1.42
C ARG A 91 3.11 6.17 1.76
N PRO A 92 3.84 6.75 0.78
CA PRO A 92 5.10 7.45 1.02
C PRO A 92 4.99 8.53 2.10
N GLU A 93 3.88 9.26 2.12
CA GLU A 93 3.61 10.36 3.04
C GLU A 93 3.26 9.89 4.47
N MET A 94 3.03 8.59 4.65
CA MET A 94 2.71 7.96 5.93
C MET A 94 3.88 7.11 6.44
N MET A 95 5.03 7.09 5.75
CA MET A 95 6.20 6.30 6.15
C MET A 95 6.84 6.77 7.46
N ASP A 96 6.38 7.87 8.06
CA ASP A 96 6.79 8.29 9.40
C ASP A 96 6.25 7.41 10.53
N PHE A 97 5.25 6.55 10.25
CA PHE A 97 4.58 5.68 11.21
C PHE A 97 3.94 6.42 12.39
N THR A 98 3.64 7.71 12.21
CA THR A 98 2.93 8.51 13.20
C THR A 98 1.57 8.98 12.67
N MET A 99 0.69 9.36 13.59
CA MET A 99 -0.63 9.90 13.22
C MET A 99 -0.53 11.41 13.13
N GLN A 100 -0.92 11.96 11.98
CA GLN A 100 -1.08 13.40 11.83
C GLN A 100 -2.22 13.91 12.75
N LYS A 101 -1.96 15.04 13.39
CA LYS A 101 -2.85 15.77 14.29
C LYS A 101 -3.10 17.15 13.70
N ALA A 102 -4.09 17.85 14.25
CA ALA A 102 -4.30 19.25 13.88
C ALA A 102 -3.04 20.10 14.22
N PRO A 103 -2.64 21.03 13.33
CA PRO A 103 -1.62 22.00 13.63
C PRO A 103 -1.88 22.73 14.96
N SER A 104 -0.81 22.99 15.71
CA SER A 104 -0.86 23.68 16.99
C SER A 104 0.31 24.65 17.14
N LYS A 105 0.26 25.52 18.16
CA LYS A 105 1.37 26.43 18.49
C LYS A 105 2.71 25.70 18.69
N HIS A 106 2.67 24.47 19.21
CA HIS A 106 3.86 23.66 19.52
C HIS A 106 4.25 22.69 18.40
N ASN A 107 3.38 22.52 17.40
CA ASN A 107 3.62 21.67 16.26
C ASN A 107 2.89 22.26 15.05
N LYS A 108 3.59 23.10 14.30
CA LYS A 108 3.02 23.88 13.18
C LYS A 108 2.55 23.00 12.03
N ASN A 109 3.14 21.82 11.86
CA ASN A 109 2.87 20.94 10.72
C ASN A 109 1.87 19.83 11.08
N GLY A 110 1.64 19.61 12.39
CA GLY A 110 0.67 18.62 12.88
C GLY A 110 1.17 17.18 12.83
N ASP A 111 2.38 16.89 12.32
CA ASP A 111 2.90 15.51 12.29
C ASP A 111 3.45 15.01 13.63
N GLY A 112 3.54 13.69 13.82
CA GLY A 112 4.02 13.10 15.06
C GLY A 112 5.53 12.90 15.13
N GLY A 113 6.30 13.42 14.17
CA GLY A 113 7.70 13.05 13.94
C GLY A 113 7.85 11.67 13.29
N ILE A 114 9.08 11.12 13.31
CA ILE A 114 9.40 9.80 12.76
C ILE A 114 9.43 8.76 13.89
N ALA A 115 8.66 7.69 13.73
CA ALA A 115 8.72 6.50 14.57
C ALA A 115 9.37 5.33 13.83
N ASN A 116 9.78 4.30 14.57
CA ASN A 116 10.07 3.01 13.95
C ASN A 116 8.79 2.39 13.41
N THR A 117 8.92 1.73 12.28
CA THR A 117 7.84 1.06 11.58
C THR A 117 7.50 -0.28 12.23
N ASP A 118 6.29 -0.76 11.97
CA ASP A 118 5.84 -2.09 12.40
C ASP A 118 6.39 -3.23 11.50
N PHE A 119 7.21 -2.91 10.47
CA PHE A 119 7.86 -3.94 9.65
C PHE A 119 8.87 -4.70 10.49
N ASN A 120 8.84 -6.03 10.38
CA ASN A 120 9.71 -6.90 11.16
C ASN A 120 10.82 -7.50 10.29
N ALA A 121 12.08 -7.32 10.70
CA ALA A 121 13.27 -7.86 10.02
C ALA A 121 13.47 -9.37 10.26
N GLU A 122 12.90 -9.93 11.33
CA GLU A 122 13.08 -11.32 11.74
C GLU A 122 11.89 -12.21 11.34
N GLU A 123 10.68 -11.63 11.27
CA GLU A 123 9.49 -12.38 10.94
C GLU A 123 9.23 -12.51 9.45
N PHE A 124 8.73 -13.69 9.06
CA PHE A 124 8.43 -14.04 7.68
C PHE A 124 9.57 -13.73 6.69
N GLY A 125 10.83 -13.90 7.10
CA GLY A 125 12.02 -13.78 6.22
C GLY A 125 12.32 -12.35 5.79
N ASN A 126 12.38 -11.44 6.76
CA ASN A 126 12.69 -10.02 6.61
C ASN A 126 11.68 -9.26 5.72
N GLU A 127 10.60 -8.78 6.35
CA GLU A 127 9.57 -8.00 5.66
C GLU A 127 10.12 -6.70 5.07
N LEU A 128 11.10 -6.10 5.74
CA LEU A 128 11.70 -4.82 5.38
C LEU A 128 12.43 -4.92 4.04
N ASP A 129 13.39 -5.83 3.95
CA ASP A 129 14.18 -6.06 2.73
C ASP A 129 13.30 -6.53 1.59
N ARG A 130 12.33 -7.43 1.85
CA ARG A 130 11.40 -7.88 0.82
C ARG A 130 10.59 -6.72 0.24
N TYR A 131 10.14 -5.79 1.09
CA TYR A 131 9.42 -4.60 0.64
C TYR A 131 10.31 -3.67 -0.19
N LEU A 132 11.56 -3.44 0.22
CA LEU A 132 12.55 -2.67 -0.54
C LEU A 132 12.90 -3.33 -1.88
N ASN A 133 13.07 -4.64 -1.91
CA ASN A 133 13.33 -5.43 -3.11
C ASN A 133 12.18 -5.34 -4.12
N HIS A 134 10.93 -5.44 -3.65
CA HIS A 134 9.76 -5.26 -4.52
C HIS A 134 9.72 -3.85 -5.12
N TYR A 135 9.98 -2.81 -4.33
CA TYR A 135 10.06 -1.44 -4.86
C TYR A 135 11.17 -1.28 -5.89
N LYS A 136 12.34 -1.88 -5.64
CA LYS A 136 13.47 -1.86 -6.57
C LYS A 136 13.11 -2.52 -7.90
N ASP A 137 12.55 -3.73 -7.90
CA ASP A 137 12.12 -4.43 -9.13
C ASP A 137 11.09 -3.61 -9.91
N VAL A 138 10.09 -3.04 -9.22
CA VAL A 138 9.08 -2.18 -9.84
C VAL A 138 9.69 -0.92 -10.46
N ALA A 139 10.56 -0.22 -9.72
CA ALA A 139 11.22 0.99 -10.19
C ALA A 139 12.13 0.72 -11.39
N ASP A 140 12.89 -0.38 -11.37
CA ASP A 140 13.77 -0.77 -12.46
C ASP A 140 12.97 -1.12 -13.72
N ARG A 141 11.88 -1.88 -13.60
CA ARG A 141 10.99 -2.20 -14.74
C ARG A 141 10.34 -0.95 -15.33
N VAL A 142 9.90 -0.02 -14.50
CA VAL A 142 9.32 1.26 -14.95
C VAL A 142 10.38 2.11 -15.66
N LYS A 143 11.62 2.18 -15.17
CA LYS A 143 12.70 2.86 -15.89
C LYS A 143 13.00 2.20 -17.23
N GLN A 144 13.08 0.87 -17.27
CA GLN A 144 13.32 0.12 -18.50
C GLN A 144 12.22 0.32 -19.56
N ALA A 145 10.95 0.39 -19.13
CA ALA A 145 9.82 0.60 -20.03
C ALA A 145 9.89 1.97 -20.76
N ARG A 146 10.64 2.95 -20.24
CA ARG A 146 10.87 4.24 -20.92
C ARG A 146 11.46 4.07 -22.32
N HIS A 147 12.33 3.08 -22.53
CA HIS A 147 12.93 2.80 -23.84
C HIS A 147 11.91 2.31 -24.89
N MET A 148 10.69 1.98 -24.48
CA MET A 148 9.60 1.57 -25.35
C MET A 148 8.66 2.73 -25.72
N VAL A 149 8.90 3.93 -25.16
CA VAL A 149 8.10 5.14 -25.37
C VAL A 149 8.76 6.00 -26.45
N ALA A 150 7.95 6.70 -27.26
CA ALA A 150 8.48 7.63 -28.25
C ALA A 150 9.20 8.82 -27.57
N ASP A 151 10.28 9.31 -28.18
CA ASP A 151 11.10 10.39 -27.59
C ASP A 151 10.29 11.63 -27.21
N LYS A 152 9.34 12.02 -28.07
CA LYS A 152 8.42 13.14 -27.83
C LYS A 152 7.56 13.00 -26.57
N ASP A 153 7.31 11.76 -26.12
CA ASP A 153 6.48 11.43 -24.96
C ASP A 153 7.33 11.07 -23.73
N SER A 154 8.66 11.18 -23.80
CA SER A 154 9.60 10.78 -22.74
C SER A 154 9.43 11.60 -21.46
N ASP A 155 9.26 12.93 -21.55
CA ASP A 155 9.04 13.79 -20.38
C ASP A 155 7.65 13.57 -19.77
N LYS A 156 6.64 13.33 -20.60
CA LYS A 156 5.29 12.95 -20.17
C LYS A 156 5.31 11.62 -19.43
N TYR A 157 6.02 10.63 -19.95
CA TYR A 157 6.19 9.34 -19.30
C TYR A 157 6.90 9.48 -17.96
N PHE A 158 7.98 10.25 -17.93
CA PHE A 158 8.74 10.50 -16.71
C PHE A 158 7.87 11.12 -15.62
N THR A 159 7.13 12.17 -15.94
CA THR A 159 6.29 12.91 -14.97
C THR A 159 5.07 12.12 -14.50
N MET A 160 4.39 11.38 -15.40
CA MET A 160 3.15 10.68 -15.08
C MET A 160 3.37 9.27 -14.48
N ILE A 161 4.46 8.59 -14.86
CA ILE A 161 4.69 7.17 -14.53
C ILE A 161 5.95 6.98 -13.71
N GLU A 162 7.12 7.39 -14.22
CA GLU A 162 8.40 7.07 -13.60
C GLU A 162 8.59 7.79 -12.26
N TYR A 163 8.37 9.10 -12.23
CA TYR A 163 8.53 9.94 -11.06
C TYR A 163 7.77 9.42 -9.83
N PRO A 164 6.44 9.20 -9.85
CA PRO A 164 5.73 8.75 -8.65
C PRO A 164 6.18 7.37 -8.16
N VAL A 165 6.56 6.47 -9.07
CA VAL A 165 7.06 5.13 -8.71
C VAL A 165 8.42 5.22 -8.04
N VAL A 166 9.37 5.92 -8.67
CA VAL A 166 10.74 6.05 -8.17
C VAL A 166 10.79 6.87 -6.89
N ALA A 167 10.00 7.94 -6.78
CA ALA A 167 9.89 8.74 -5.56
C ALA A 167 9.37 7.89 -4.38
N SER A 168 8.36 7.05 -4.61
CA SER A 168 7.81 6.16 -3.58
C SER A 168 8.84 5.11 -3.14
N ALA A 169 9.58 4.53 -4.09
CA ALA A 169 10.67 3.60 -3.78
C ALA A 169 11.80 4.26 -2.97
N LEU A 170 12.23 5.47 -3.35
CA LEU A 170 13.26 6.21 -2.62
C LEU A 170 12.79 6.61 -1.22
N MET A 171 11.52 6.97 -1.05
CA MET A 171 10.93 7.22 0.28
C MET A 171 10.95 5.97 1.16
N ALA A 172 10.63 4.80 0.60
CA ALA A 172 10.73 3.54 1.32
C ALA A 172 12.17 3.24 1.75
N VAL A 173 13.14 3.31 0.84
CA VAL A 173 14.57 3.11 1.14
C VAL A 173 15.04 4.10 2.20
N LYS A 174 14.73 5.40 2.04
CA LYS A 174 15.11 6.43 3.01
C LYS A 174 14.64 6.09 4.42
N THR A 175 13.37 5.74 4.58
CA THR A 175 12.79 5.50 5.89
C THR A 175 13.29 4.21 6.53
N LEU A 176 13.24 3.10 5.77
CA LEU A 176 13.48 1.78 6.33
C LEU A 176 14.97 1.53 6.61
N GLU A 177 15.87 1.99 5.74
CA GLU A 177 17.32 1.94 5.99
C GLU A 177 17.74 2.84 7.17
N ALA A 178 17.04 3.98 7.36
CA ALA A 178 17.27 4.80 8.55
C ALA A 178 16.83 4.08 9.83
N GLN A 179 15.72 3.32 9.78
CA GLN A 179 15.31 2.48 10.90
C GLN A 179 16.33 1.40 11.20
N GLU A 180 16.77 0.63 10.21
CA GLU A 180 17.80 -0.41 10.39
C GLU A 180 19.05 0.15 11.05
N SER A 181 19.54 1.28 10.53
CA SER A 181 20.68 1.98 11.13
C SER A 181 20.46 2.31 12.61
N ARG A 182 19.28 2.79 13.00
CA ARG A 182 18.95 3.11 14.40
C ARG A 182 18.80 1.87 15.28
N LEU A 183 18.36 0.74 14.73
CA LEU A 183 18.18 -0.51 15.49
C LEU A 183 19.51 -1.22 15.75
N ILE A 184 20.45 -1.13 14.81
CA ILE A 184 21.78 -1.74 14.91
C ILE A 184 22.71 -0.86 15.76
N ALA A 185 22.68 0.46 15.53
CA ALA A 185 23.64 1.39 16.11
C ALA A 185 23.62 1.46 17.63
N ARG A 186 24.83 1.53 18.21
CA ARG A 186 25.02 2.06 19.58
C ARG A 186 25.64 3.46 19.47
N PRO A 187 25.10 4.49 20.16
CA PRO A 187 25.57 5.87 19.98
C PRO A 187 27.09 6.06 20.10
N VAL A 188 27.73 5.37 21.05
CA VAL A 188 29.17 5.50 21.32
C VAL A 188 30.04 4.86 20.23
N SER A 189 29.54 3.86 19.51
CA SER A 189 30.30 3.09 18.52
C SER A 189 29.78 3.23 17.09
N PHE A 190 28.85 4.14 16.83
CA PHE A 190 28.18 4.28 15.54
C PHE A 190 29.16 4.37 14.36
N HIS A 191 30.19 5.20 14.48
CA HIS A 191 31.22 5.39 13.45
C HIS A 191 32.19 4.20 13.27
N HIS A 192 32.04 3.14 14.06
CA HIS A 192 32.85 1.92 13.99
C HIS A 192 32.00 0.67 13.70
N ASP A 193 30.70 0.87 13.44
CA ASP A 193 29.74 -0.18 13.13
C ASP A 193 29.41 -0.11 11.64
N SER A 194 30.01 -1.01 10.85
CA SER A 194 29.87 -0.99 9.39
C SER A 194 28.43 -1.24 8.96
N GLU A 195 27.67 -2.08 9.68
CA GLU A 195 26.31 -2.44 9.30
C GLU A 195 25.35 -1.26 9.53
N ALA A 196 25.51 -0.56 10.67
CA ALA A 196 24.76 0.66 10.94
C ALA A 196 25.11 1.79 9.95
N LEU A 197 26.38 1.91 9.55
CA LEU A 197 26.87 2.91 8.59
C LEU A 197 26.40 2.62 7.15
N GLU A 198 26.35 1.36 6.72
CA GLU A 198 25.79 0.96 5.42
C GLU A 198 24.33 1.40 5.29
N SER A 199 23.51 1.06 6.28
CA SER A 199 22.09 1.42 6.29
C SER A 199 21.90 2.94 6.34
N ALA A 200 22.66 3.66 7.18
CA ALA A 200 22.63 5.13 7.22
C ALA A 200 23.02 5.78 5.89
N ALA A 201 24.12 5.31 5.26
CA ALA A 201 24.61 5.85 4.01
C ALA A 201 23.61 5.61 2.86
N ARG A 202 22.97 4.45 2.80
CA ARG A 202 21.90 4.14 1.85
C ARG A 202 20.71 5.07 2.04
N SER A 203 20.29 5.31 3.28
CA SER A 203 19.20 6.25 3.59
C SER A 203 19.51 7.69 3.13
N ILE A 204 20.70 8.21 3.45
CA ILE A 204 21.13 9.55 3.02
C ILE A 204 21.18 9.67 1.49
N ARG A 205 21.71 8.65 0.80
CA ARG A 205 21.73 8.61 -0.67
C ARG A 205 20.32 8.60 -1.25
N ALA A 206 19.39 7.84 -0.67
CA ALA A 206 18.00 7.81 -1.12
C ALA A 206 17.34 9.20 -0.97
N TYR A 207 17.58 9.88 0.16
CA TYR A 207 17.13 11.26 0.35
C TYR A 207 17.70 12.22 -0.70
N ARG A 208 19.02 12.19 -0.96
CA ARG A 208 19.65 13.05 -1.99
C ARG A 208 19.08 12.79 -3.39
N LYS A 209 18.90 11.51 -3.75
CA LYS A 209 18.28 11.12 -5.03
C LYS A 209 16.83 11.59 -5.13
N LEU A 210 16.07 11.64 -4.04
CA LEU A 210 14.72 12.18 -4.03
C LEU A 210 14.70 13.68 -4.37
N GLN A 211 15.64 14.45 -3.81
CA GLN A 211 15.78 15.88 -4.12
C GLN A 211 16.13 16.10 -5.60
N GLU A 212 17.12 15.35 -6.10
CA GLU A 212 17.51 15.39 -7.52
C GLU A 212 16.35 14.99 -8.45
N LEU A 213 15.63 13.92 -8.11
CA LEU A 213 14.46 13.46 -8.87
C LEU A 213 13.37 14.54 -8.95
N THR A 214 13.18 15.32 -7.89
CA THR A 214 12.26 16.45 -7.87
C THR A 214 12.73 17.56 -8.82
N SER A 215 14.00 17.94 -8.79
CA SER A 215 14.54 18.92 -9.75
C SER A 215 14.44 18.42 -11.20
N LEU A 216 14.63 17.12 -11.45
CA LEU A 216 14.41 16.52 -12.77
C LEU A 216 12.94 16.61 -13.21
N TYR A 217 11.99 16.48 -12.28
CA TYR A 217 10.56 16.67 -12.54
C TYR A 217 10.29 18.09 -13.02
N ASP A 218 10.77 19.11 -12.28
CA ASP A 218 10.55 20.51 -12.64
C ASP A 218 11.15 20.84 -14.02
N ASN A 219 12.36 20.33 -14.29
CA ASN A 219 13.00 20.47 -15.60
C ASN A 219 12.19 19.81 -16.73
N ALA A 220 11.55 18.66 -16.47
CA ALA A 220 10.70 18.00 -17.45
C ALA A 220 9.40 18.79 -17.70
N MET A 221 8.79 19.36 -16.65
CA MET A 221 7.63 20.25 -16.77
C MET A 221 7.99 21.49 -17.61
N ALA A 222 9.12 22.13 -17.33
CA ALA A 222 9.59 23.29 -18.09
C ALA A 222 9.85 22.97 -19.57
N ARG A 223 10.45 21.82 -19.90
CA ARG A 223 10.64 21.38 -21.29
C ARG A 223 9.32 21.12 -22.03
N MET A 224 8.27 20.73 -21.31
CA MET A 224 6.92 20.62 -21.85
C MET A 224 6.18 21.97 -21.92
N GLY A 225 6.82 23.08 -21.54
CA GLY A 225 6.24 24.42 -21.55
C GLY A 225 5.24 24.68 -20.42
N LEU A 226 5.36 23.95 -19.32
CA LEU A 226 4.42 23.99 -18.19
C LEU A 226 5.10 24.61 -16.97
N ASP A 227 4.46 25.63 -16.40
CA ASP A 227 4.89 26.30 -15.16
C ASP A 227 4.31 25.57 -13.95
N VAL A 228 4.91 24.43 -13.60
CA VAL A 228 4.51 23.58 -12.48
C VAL A 228 5.74 23.19 -11.68
N GLU A 229 5.76 23.55 -10.40
CA GLU A 229 6.81 23.20 -9.46
C GLU A 229 6.35 22.07 -8.53
N MET A 230 7.22 21.09 -8.32
CA MET A 230 7.00 20.01 -7.39
C MET A 230 7.62 20.35 -6.03
N ASN A 231 6.77 20.50 -5.01
CA ASN A 231 7.25 20.65 -3.65
C ASN A 231 7.76 19.31 -3.10
N ALA A 232 9.07 19.19 -2.87
CA ALA A 232 9.71 18.00 -2.27
C ALA A 232 9.33 17.76 -0.80
N ALA A 233 8.79 18.75 -0.11
CA ALA A 233 8.35 18.67 1.29
C ALA A 233 6.95 19.28 1.46
N PRO A 234 5.91 18.65 0.88
CA PRO A 234 4.56 19.19 0.94
C PRO A 234 4.12 19.30 2.41
N GLN A 235 3.56 20.48 2.75
CA GLN A 235 3.13 20.86 4.10
C GLN A 235 4.26 20.84 5.16
N GLY A 236 5.53 20.71 4.76
CA GLY A 236 6.66 20.69 5.68
C GLY A 236 6.71 19.47 6.60
N LEU A 237 6.02 18.37 6.26
CA LEU A 237 5.95 17.20 7.14
C LEU A 237 7.33 16.58 7.36
N THR A 238 7.59 16.15 8.60
CA THR A 238 8.88 15.54 9.01
C THR A 238 9.28 14.36 8.12
N VAL A 239 8.30 13.57 7.64
CA VAL A 239 8.53 12.42 6.74
C VAL A 239 9.30 12.77 5.48
N PHE A 240 9.23 14.00 4.97
CA PHE A 240 9.94 14.42 3.75
C PHE A 240 11.33 14.99 4.03
N GLY A 241 11.65 15.31 5.28
CA GLY A 241 12.94 15.85 5.69
C GLY A 241 14.09 14.84 5.57
N LYS A 242 15.27 15.29 6.03
CA LYS A 242 16.45 14.43 6.17
C LYS A 242 16.12 13.22 7.05
N PRO A 243 16.73 12.05 6.77
CA PRO A 243 16.48 10.86 7.58
C PRO A 243 16.92 11.07 9.03
N LEU A 244 16.14 10.52 9.98
CA LEU A 244 16.49 10.48 11.39
C LEU A 244 17.50 9.35 11.62
N LEU A 245 18.73 9.68 11.99
CA LEU A 245 19.82 8.72 12.22
C LEU A 245 20.37 8.89 13.64
N THR A 246 21.18 7.92 14.08
CA THR A 246 21.85 7.96 15.39
C THR A 246 22.85 9.11 15.49
N ASP A 247 23.62 9.35 14.41
CA ASP A 247 24.50 10.51 14.25
C ASP A 247 24.60 10.89 12.76
N THR A 248 25.32 11.96 12.46
CA THR A 248 25.62 12.46 11.11
C THR A 248 26.78 11.70 10.47
N LEU A 249 26.73 11.51 9.15
CA LEU A 249 27.81 10.86 8.38
C LEU A 249 28.62 11.89 7.61
N SER A 250 29.92 11.66 7.50
CA SER A 250 30.81 12.37 6.58
C SER A 250 30.64 11.92 5.13
N GLU A 251 31.05 12.75 4.17
CA GLU A 251 31.02 12.35 2.74
C GLU A 251 31.86 11.11 2.44
N LYS A 252 32.96 10.89 3.18
CA LYS A 252 33.79 9.70 3.02
C LYS A 252 33.03 8.44 3.41
N GLU A 253 32.33 8.45 4.54
CA GLU A 253 31.50 7.32 4.99
C GLU A 253 30.35 7.06 4.02
N ILE A 254 29.67 8.11 3.53
CA ILE A 254 28.58 7.98 2.55
C ILE A 254 29.09 7.35 1.24
N LEU A 255 30.30 7.70 0.79
CA LEU A 255 30.92 7.12 -0.40
C LEU A 255 31.34 5.65 -0.18
N GLN A 256 31.92 5.35 0.98
CA GLN A 256 32.42 4.02 1.32
C GLN A 256 31.28 3.00 1.51
N TYR A 257 30.26 3.37 2.28
CA TYR A 257 29.21 2.45 2.74
C TYR A 257 27.89 2.57 1.96
N GLY A 258 27.73 3.58 1.11
CA GLY A 258 26.46 3.86 0.45
C GLY A 258 26.12 2.94 -0.73
N ASN A 259 26.94 1.95 -1.05
CA ASN A 259 26.66 1.03 -2.15
C ASN A 259 25.60 0.02 -1.74
N TYR A 260 24.58 -0.11 -2.59
CA TYR A 260 23.48 -1.03 -2.34
C TYR A 260 23.90 -2.45 -2.71
N VAL A 261 23.77 -3.37 -1.76
CA VAL A 261 23.87 -4.80 -2.01
C VAL A 261 22.45 -5.34 -2.02
N HIS A 262 22.04 -5.93 -3.14
CA HIS A 262 20.77 -6.63 -3.20
C HIS A 262 20.84 -7.87 -2.31
N SER A 263 19.88 -8.02 -1.40
CA SER A 263 19.74 -9.18 -0.53
C SER A 263 18.57 -10.01 -1.03
N ASP A 264 18.77 -11.27 -1.40
CA ASP A 264 17.68 -12.18 -1.74
C ASP A 264 16.92 -12.58 -0.46
N THR A 265 15.69 -12.10 -0.31
CA THR A 265 14.82 -12.40 0.85
C THR A 265 13.59 -13.19 0.43
N PRO A 266 13.74 -14.50 0.11
CA PRO A 266 12.61 -15.33 -0.25
C PRO A 266 11.65 -15.45 0.94
N MET A 267 10.35 -15.49 0.64
CA MET A 267 9.35 -15.76 1.67
C MET A 267 9.59 -17.18 2.21
N PRO A 268 9.82 -17.35 3.53
CA PRO A 268 10.12 -18.65 4.11
C PRO A 268 8.89 -19.55 4.07
N ALA A 269 9.09 -20.84 4.39
CA ALA A 269 7.96 -21.74 4.65
C ALA A 269 7.03 -21.09 5.68
N MET A 270 5.73 -21.03 5.37
CA MET A 270 4.79 -20.27 6.17
C MET A 270 4.72 -20.83 7.59
N LYS A 271 5.04 -19.98 8.59
CA LYS A 271 4.83 -20.27 10.02
C LYS A 271 3.36 -20.18 10.43
N ALA A 272 2.50 -19.67 9.54
CA ALA A 272 1.09 -19.41 9.79
C ALA A 272 0.24 -19.78 8.57
N ILE A 273 -1.06 -20.00 8.76
CA ILE A 273 -2.00 -20.28 7.67
C ILE A 273 -2.53 -18.94 7.16
N ALA A 274 -2.01 -18.44 6.04
CA ALA A 274 -2.43 -17.17 5.46
C ALA A 274 -3.08 -17.36 4.08
N SER A 275 -4.10 -16.55 3.78
CA SER A 275 -4.77 -16.58 2.48
C SER A 275 -5.37 -15.21 2.13
N THR A 276 -5.48 -14.95 0.83
CA THR A 276 -6.25 -13.82 0.30
C THR A 276 -7.75 -14.12 0.34
N ALA A 277 -8.57 -13.08 0.41
CA ALA A 277 -10.02 -13.20 0.38
C ALA A 277 -10.56 -13.85 -0.90
N ALA A 278 -9.90 -13.64 -2.04
CA ALA A 278 -10.32 -14.22 -3.32
C ALA A 278 -10.12 -15.74 -3.44
N SER A 279 -9.49 -16.40 -2.45
CA SER A 279 -9.22 -17.84 -2.45
C SER A 279 -10.29 -18.65 -1.68
N TYR A 280 -11.52 -18.17 -1.65
CA TYR A 280 -12.64 -18.87 -1.02
C TYR A 280 -12.96 -20.20 -1.74
N VAL A 281 -13.51 -21.17 -1.00
CA VAL A 281 -14.05 -22.41 -1.57
C VAL A 281 -15.51 -22.26 -1.99
N SER A 282 -16.23 -21.33 -1.35
CA SER A 282 -17.62 -21.00 -1.67
C SER A 282 -17.90 -19.54 -1.30
N ALA A 283 -18.78 -18.90 -2.07
CA ALA A 283 -19.19 -17.52 -1.85
C ALA A 283 -20.67 -17.32 -2.19
N SER A 284 -21.31 -16.36 -1.53
CA SER A 284 -22.64 -15.89 -1.93
C SER A 284 -22.61 -15.25 -3.32
N LYS A 285 -23.73 -15.29 -4.04
CA LYS A 285 -23.86 -14.71 -5.40
C LYS A 285 -23.53 -13.21 -5.45
N GLY A 286 -23.75 -12.48 -4.36
CA GLY A 286 -23.46 -11.04 -4.26
C GLY A 286 -21.98 -10.71 -4.08
N ALA A 287 -21.13 -11.69 -3.74
CA ALA A 287 -19.70 -11.48 -3.55
C ALA A 287 -19.00 -11.14 -4.87
N LYS A 288 -18.19 -10.07 -4.87
CA LYS A 288 -17.46 -9.62 -6.07
C LYS A 288 -15.98 -9.45 -5.76
N VAL A 289 -15.14 -10.13 -6.54
CA VAL A 289 -13.70 -9.88 -6.52
C VAL A 289 -13.43 -8.58 -7.26
N ILE A 290 -12.80 -7.61 -6.61
CA ILE A 290 -12.41 -6.33 -7.19
C ILE A 290 -10.90 -6.35 -7.43
N LYS A 291 -10.47 -6.34 -8.69
CA LYS A 291 -9.06 -6.26 -9.04
C LYS A 291 -8.51 -4.87 -8.73
N MET A 292 -7.22 -4.83 -8.41
CA MET A 292 -6.50 -3.63 -7.99
C MET A 292 -7.10 -2.95 -6.75
N LEU A 293 -7.65 -3.74 -5.82
CA LEU A 293 -8.15 -3.28 -4.53
C LEU A 293 -7.56 -4.11 -3.38
N GLY A 294 -7.17 -3.43 -2.30
CA GLY A 294 -6.56 -4.04 -1.12
C GLY A 294 -5.08 -4.40 -1.34
N ARG A 295 -4.43 -4.92 -0.31
CA ARG A 295 -3.04 -5.39 -0.39
C ARG A 295 -2.91 -6.69 -1.18
N SER A 296 -3.97 -7.51 -1.24
CA SER A 296 -4.01 -8.68 -2.14
C SER A 296 -4.15 -8.31 -3.62
N MET A 297 -4.48 -7.04 -3.92
CA MET A 297 -4.95 -6.55 -5.22
C MET A 297 -6.19 -7.25 -5.77
N ARG A 298 -6.91 -8.01 -4.92
CA ARG A 298 -8.08 -8.80 -5.27
C ARG A 298 -9.06 -8.89 -4.09
N ALA A 299 -9.26 -7.79 -3.36
CA ALA A 299 -10.24 -7.75 -2.27
C ALA A 299 -11.64 -8.15 -2.76
N VAL A 300 -12.43 -8.73 -1.86
CA VAL A 300 -13.78 -9.21 -2.16
C VAL A 300 -14.79 -8.32 -1.44
N THR A 301 -15.67 -7.68 -2.21
CA THR A 301 -16.76 -6.87 -1.67
C THR A 301 -18.00 -7.73 -1.43
N LEU A 302 -18.68 -7.44 -0.32
CA LEU A 302 -19.83 -8.18 0.21
C LEU A 302 -20.91 -7.18 0.61
N ASN A 303 -22.17 -7.51 0.32
CA ASN A 303 -23.33 -6.81 0.87
C ASN A 303 -23.85 -7.51 2.12
N ALA A 304 -24.75 -6.86 2.86
CA ALA A 304 -25.33 -7.46 4.04
C ALA A 304 -25.97 -8.82 3.69
N GLY A 305 -25.55 -9.87 4.40
CA GLY A 305 -25.98 -11.25 4.17
C GLY A 305 -25.07 -12.08 3.25
N ASP A 306 -24.20 -11.45 2.45
CA ASP A 306 -23.21 -12.18 1.65
C ASP A 306 -22.14 -12.81 2.55
N SER A 307 -21.60 -13.95 2.13
CA SER A 307 -20.59 -14.69 2.89
C SER A 307 -19.53 -15.31 2.00
N LEU A 308 -18.36 -15.52 2.60
CA LEU A 308 -17.22 -16.25 2.04
C LEU A 308 -16.88 -17.41 2.98
N THR A 309 -16.62 -18.56 2.39
CA THR A 309 -16.23 -19.77 3.11
C THR A 309 -14.86 -20.24 2.62
N TYR A 310 -13.98 -20.59 3.55
CA TYR A 310 -12.64 -21.10 3.31
C TYR A 310 -12.45 -22.43 4.01
N ARG A 311 -11.58 -23.29 3.47
CA ARG A 311 -11.15 -24.53 4.10
C ARG A 311 -9.67 -24.44 4.41
N PHE A 312 -9.27 -24.86 5.61
CA PHE A 312 -7.87 -24.89 6.02
C PHE A 312 -7.60 -26.09 6.92
N THR A 313 -6.32 -26.39 7.13
CA THR A 313 -5.87 -27.46 8.02
C THR A 313 -4.99 -26.84 9.09
N SER A 314 -5.34 -27.05 10.36
CA SER A 314 -4.53 -26.63 11.52
C SER A 314 -3.80 -27.83 12.10
N GLY A 315 -2.53 -27.65 12.46
CA GLY A 315 -1.76 -28.62 13.24
C GLY A 315 -1.76 -28.32 14.75
N THR A 316 -2.31 -27.17 15.16
CA THR A 316 -2.22 -26.64 16.52
C THR A 316 -3.59 -26.62 17.19
N ILE A 317 -3.57 -26.66 18.53
CA ILE A 317 -4.75 -26.41 19.36
C ILE A 317 -4.88 -24.90 19.55
N GLY A 318 -5.98 -24.33 19.07
CA GLY A 318 -6.22 -22.90 19.09
C GLY A 318 -5.31 -22.06 18.19
N GLY A 319 -5.44 -20.75 18.33
CA GLY A 319 -4.63 -19.75 17.63
C GLY A 319 -5.30 -18.37 17.62
N THR A 320 -4.73 -17.45 16.86
CA THR A 320 -5.28 -16.11 16.62
C THR A 320 -5.67 -15.96 15.15
N LEU A 321 -6.96 -15.79 14.89
CA LEU A 321 -7.49 -15.41 13.59
C LEU A 321 -7.32 -13.91 13.40
N ARG A 322 -6.54 -13.52 12.39
CA ARG A 322 -6.32 -12.14 11.96
C ARG A 322 -7.06 -11.92 10.64
N LEU A 323 -7.96 -10.95 10.61
CA LEU A 323 -8.74 -10.56 9.43
C LEU A 323 -8.35 -9.16 9.01
N ALA A 324 -8.07 -8.97 7.72
CA ALA A 324 -7.77 -7.68 7.14
C ALA A 324 -8.86 -7.28 6.14
N PHE A 325 -9.48 -6.14 6.40
CA PHE A 325 -10.47 -5.54 5.52
C PHE A 325 -9.90 -4.26 4.90
N VAL A 326 -10.38 -3.89 3.71
CA VAL A 326 -10.14 -2.56 3.17
C VAL A 326 -10.88 -1.56 4.07
N PRO A 327 -10.27 -0.44 4.51
CA PRO A 327 -10.85 0.48 5.48
C PRO A 327 -11.92 1.41 4.84
N THR A 328 -12.99 0.83 4.30
CA THR A 328 -14.14 1.55 3.74
C THR A 328 -15.11 2.01 4.84
N HIS A 329 -15.95 3.00 4.51
CA HIS A 329 -17.03 3.44 5.40
C HIS A 329 -18.29 2.60 5.16
N ALA A 330 -19.09 2.43 6.21
CA ALA A 330 -20.46 1.99 6.06
C ALA A 330 -21.26 3.02 5.26
N LEU A 331 -22.15 2.56 4.39
CA LEU A 331 -22.90 3.43 3.47
C LEU A 331 -23.92 4.32 4.19
N ASP A 332 -24.34 3.94 5.39
CA ASP A 332 -25.24 4.70 6.26
C ASP A 332 -24.50 5.65 7.21
N GLY A 333 -23.16 5.71 7.14
CA GLY A 333 -22.31 6.48 8.04
C GLY A 333 -22.13 5.88 9.44
N GLY A 334 -22.73 4.70 9.69
CA GLY A 334 -22.67 3.98 10.95
C GLY A 334 -21.45 3.05 11.06
N MET A 335 -21.65 1.91 11.72
CA MET A 335 -20.64 0.87 11.87
C MET A 335 -20.67 -0.10 10.69
N SER A 336 -19.50 -0.48 10.20
CA SER A 336 -19.36 -1.59 9.27
C SER A 336 -19.05 -2.86 10.07
N GLN A 337 -19.84 -3.90 9.91
CA GLN A 337 -19.75 -5.12 10.70
C GLN A 337 -19.71 -6.39 9.84
N ALA A 338 -19.08 -7.43 10.38
CA ALA A 338 -19.09 -8.77 9.83
C ALA A 338 -19.27 -9.80 10.96
N GLU A 339 -19.71 -10.99 10.59
CA GLU A 339 -19.83 -12.15 11.44
C GLU A 339 -18.77 -13.17 11.02
N VAL A 340 -18.08 -13.74 12.01
CA VAL A 340 -17.01 -14.72 11.82
C VAL A 340 -17.38 -16.00 12.52
N ARG A 341 -17.24 -17.13 11.84
CA ARG A 341 -17.54 -18.45 12.39
C ARG A 341 -16.48 -19.45 11.95
N ILE A 342 -15.98 -20.21 12.92
CA ILE A 342 -15.16 -21.40 12.69
C ILE A 342 -16.06 -22.63 12.83
N ASP A 343 -16.05 -23.49 11.82
CA ASP A 343 -16.83 -24.72 11.73
C ASP A 343 -18.33 -24.49 12.02
N GLY A 344 -18.93 -25.33 12.88
CA GLY A 344 -20.28 -25.17 13.39
C GLY A 344 -20.37 -24.35 14.68
N GLY A 345 -19.29 -23.68 15.09
CA GLY A 345 -19.25 -22.89 16.32
C GLY A 345 -20.18 -21.68 16.30
N ALA A 346 -20.36 -21.07 17.48
CA ALA A 346 -21.16 -19.85 17.61
C ALA A 346 -20.54 -18.70 16.79
N PRO A 347 -21.34 -17.96 16.01
CA PRO A 347 -20.85 -16.80 15.28
C PRO A 347 -20.38 -15.69 16.23
N ARG A 348 -19.33 -14.97 15.82
CA ARG A 348 -18.80 -13.79 16.53
C ARG A 348 -18.88 -12.57 15.64
N THR A 349 -19.54 -11.53 16.12
CA THR A 349 -19.59 -10.24 15.44
C THR A 349 -18.29 -9.47 15.62
N VAL A 350 -17.77 -8.92 14.53
CA VAL A 350 -16.62 -8.02 14.50
C VAL A 350 -16.98 -6.68 13.89
N ILE A 351 -16.36 -5.63 14.42
CA ILE A 351 -16.49 -4.27 13.91
C ILE A 351 -15.33 -4.02 12.95
N VAL A 352 -15.62 -3.83 11.67
CA VAL A 352 -14.63 -3.47 10.65
C VAL A 352 -14.25 -2.00 10.83
N THR A 353 -15.24 -1.11 10.78
CA THR A 353 -15.09 0.32 11.08
C THR A 353 -16.21 0.78 12.00
N ASP A 354 -15.89 1.68 12.92
CA ASP A 354 -16.75 2.25 13.97
C ASP A 354 -17.14 3.70 13.66
N GLY A 355 -17.38 3.99 12.37
CA GLY A 355 -17.79 5.31 11.87
C GLY A 355 -16.65 6.17 11.32
N THR A 356 -16.97 7.41 10.96
CA THR A 356 -16.01 8.37 10.38
C THR A 356 -15.13 8.99 11.47
N ARG A 357 -13.81 9.07 11.24
CA ARG A 357 -12.83 9.76 12.12
C ARG A 357 -12.55 9.09 13.48
N SER A 358 -12.97 7.84 13.70
CA SER A 358 -12.56 7.10 14.88
C SER A 358 -11.05 6.79 14.84
N LYS A 359 -10.45 6.49 16.01
CA LYS A 359 -9.04 6.06 16.08
C LYS A 359 -8.81 4.78 15.28
N ARG A 360 -9.73 3.81 15.35
CA ARG A 360 -9.65 2.53 14.63
C ARG A 360 -9.67 2.75 13.12
N TRP A 361 -10.57 3.61 12.62
CA TRP A 361 -10.60 3.95 11.20
C TRP A 361 -9.31 4.66 10.76
N MET A 362 -8.83 5.66 11.52
CA MET A 362 -7.58 6.35 11.19
C MET A 362 -6.40 5.38 11.13
N GLN A 363 -6.28 4.46 12.10
CA GLN A 363 -5.27 3.40 12.08
C GLN A 363 -5.42 2.49 10.86
N GLY A 364 -6.65 2.12 10.51
CA GLY A 364 -6.95 1.32 9.33
C GLY A 364 -6.52 2.02 8.03
N VAL A 365 -6.78 3.33 7.91
CA VAL A 365 -6.35 4.16 6.77
C VAL A 365 -4.83 4.24 6.69
N LEU A 366 -4.15 4.50 7.82
CA LEU A 366 -2.69 4.54 7.88
C LEU A 366 -2.06 3.20 7.50
N ARG A 367 -2.65 2.09 7.94
CA ARG A 367 -2.20 0.73 7.58
C ARG A 367 -2.64 0.32 6.17
N GLY A 368 -3.62 0.98 5.57
CA GLY A 368 -4.30 0.49 4.36
C GLY A 368 -5.13 -0.79 4.59
N GLN A 369 -5.32 -1.20 5.85
CA GLN A 369 -6.11 -2.36 6.26
C GLN A 369 -6.73 -2.11 7.63
N ALA A 370 -8.04 -2.35 7.78
CA ALA A 370 -8.68 -2.51 9.07
C ALA A 370 -8.42 -3.94 9.59
N LEU A 371 -7.50 -4.06 10.55
CA LEU A 371 -7.06 -5.33 11.14
C LEU A 371 -7.92 -5.72 12.34
N ILE A 372 -8.36 -6.97 12.38
CA ILE A 372 -9.15 -7.54 13.48
C ILE A 372 -8.48 -8.83 13.93
N ASN A 373 -8.19 -8.93 15.22
CA ASN A 373 -7.62 -10.14 15.82
C ASN A 373 -8.68 -10.81 16.72
N LEU A 374 -8.85 -12.11 16.57
CA LEU A 374 -9.77 -12.92 17.37
C LEU A 374 -9.05 -14.17 17.85
N PRO A 375 -9.05 -14.48 19.16
CA PRO A 375 -8.64 -15.80 19.62
C PRO A 375 -9.63 -16.83 19.08
N VAL A 376 -9.14 -17.95 18.56
CA VAL A 376 -9.95 -19.07 18.06
C VAL A 376 -9.54 -20.34 18.77
N ALA A 377 -10.54 -21.16 19.10
CA ALA A 377 -10.32 -22.54 19.51
C ALA A 377 -10.31 -23.41 18.25
N LEU A 378 -9.28 -24.24 18.13
CA LEU A 378 -9.05 -25.15 17.01
C LEU A 378 -8.58 -26.48 17.57
N GLU A 379 -8.84 -27.55 16.84
CA GLU A 379 -8.25 -28.87 17.08
C GLU A 379 -7.29 -29.18 15.92
N PRO A 380 -6.38 -30.15 16.05
CA PRO A 380 -5.64 -30.62 14.90
C PRO A 380 -6.58 -31.24 13.87
N GLY A 381 -6.59 -30.73 12.63
CA GLY A 381 -7.46 -31.23 11.57
C GLY A 381 -7.93 -30.20 10.57
N CYS A 382 -8.97 -30.57 9.82
CA CYS A 382 -9.58 -29.73 8.80
C CYS A 382 -10.69 -28.87 9.39
N HIS A 383 -10.65 -27.58 9.07
CA HIS A 383 -11.60 -26.59 9.54
C HIS A 383 -12.19 -25.77 8.40
N THR A 384 -13.28 -25.08 8.72
CA THR A 384 -13.95 -24.13 7.85
C THR A 384 -14.00 -22.76 8.52
N LEU A 385 -13.56 -21.72 7.81
CA LEU A 385 -13.76 -20.32 8.20
C LEU A 385 -14.89 -19.74 7.34
N THR A 386 -15.94 -19.22 7.98
CA THR A 386 -17.00 -18.45 7.31
C THR A 386 -16.98 -17.01 7.79
N ILE A 387 -16.95 -16.08 6.85
CA ILE A 387 -17.04 -14.63 7.10
C ILE A 387 -18.27 -14.13 6.36
N LYS A 388 -19.23 -13.57 7.10
CA LYS A 388 -20.49 -13.04 6.56
C LYS A 388 -20.56 -11.53 6.82
N ALA A 389 -20.84 -10.74 5.80
CA ALA A 389 -21.04 -9.31 6.00
C ALA A 389 -22.39 -9.05 6.69
N LEU A 390 -22.39 -8.18 7.70
CA LEU A 390 -23.60 -7.70 8.37
C LEU A 390 -24.01 -6.31 7.87
N SER A 391 -23.08 -5.58 7.27
CA SER A 391 -23.29 -4.29 6.61
C SER A 391 -23.09 -4.43 5.10
N ASP A 392 -23.68 -3.52 4.33
CA ASP A 392 -23.33 -3.38 2.92
C ASP A 392 -21.91 -2.82 2.75
N HIS A 393 -21.28 -3.11 1.60
CA HIS A 393 -20.00 -2.53 1.20
C HIS A 393 -18.81 -2.91 2.10
N VAL A 394 -18.89 -4.09 2.72
CA VAL A 394 -17.75 -4.70 3.44
C VAL A 394 -16.77 -5.25 2.42
N ALA A 395 -15.49 -4.92 2.55
CA ALA A 395 -14.44 -5.40 1.65
C ALA A 395 -13.38 -6.19 2.42
N LEU A 396 -13.38 -7.53 2.28
CA LEU A 396 -12.37 -8.40 2.86
C LEU A 396 -11.18 -8.52 1.92
N ASP A 397 -9.96 -8.49 2.45
CA ASP A 397 -8.72 -8.50 1.66
C ASP A 397 -7.87 -9.74 1.94
N GLU A 398 -7.53 -9.98 3.19
CA GLU A 398 -6.65 -11.08 3.62
C GLU A 398 -7.10 -11.64 4.96
N TRP A 399 -6.71 -12.88 5.25
CA TRP A 399 -6.86 -13.48 6.57
C TRP A 399 -5.69 -14.40 6.89
N MET A 400 -5.45 -14.61 8.18
CA MET A 400 -4.42 -15.50 8.68
C MET A 400 -4.83 -16.15 10.00
N ILE A 401 -4.45 -17.40 10.21
CA ILE A 401 -4.47 -18.08 11.51
C ILE A 401 -3.01 -18.36 11.89
N ASP A 402 -2.62 -17.89 13.07
CA ASP A 402 -1.27 -18.01 13.62
C ASP A 402 -1.38 -18.57 15.04
N ASP A 403 -0.46 -19.45 15.41
CA ASP A 403 -0.38 -20.02 16.76
C ASP A 403 0.34 -19.07 17.73
N ASP A 404 1.15 -18.15 17.21
CA ASP A 404 1.77 -17.07 17.95
C ASP A 404 0.88 -15.83 17.96
N SER A 405 0.20 -15.57 19.10
CA SER A 405 -0.68 -14.40 19.25
C SER A 405 0.08 -13.07 19.26
N GLU A 406 1.33 -13.08 19.69
CA GLU A 406 2.17 -11.90 19.91
C GLU A 406 3.09 -11.59 18.73
N ARG A 407 3.11 -12.45 17.69
CA ARG A 407 3.92 -12.23 16.49
C ARG A 407 3.72 -10.83 15.93
N GLN A 408 4.80 -10.05 15.91
CA GLN A 408 4.81 -8.71 15.33
C GLN A 408 5.15 -8.79 13.84
N PHE A 409 4.25 -8.33 12.98
CA PHE A 409 4.45 -8.28 11.53
C PHE A 409 3.59 -7.18 10.89
N TYR A 410 4.02 -6.68 9.74
CA TYR A 410 3.30 -5.64 9.02
C TYR A 410 2.51 -6.14 7.81
N VAL A 411 3.06 -7.12 7.10
CA VAL A 411 2.54 -7.61 5.83
C VAL A 411 2.13 -9.07 6.00
N PHE A 412 0.88 -9.37 5.71
CA PHE A 412 0.43 -10.77 5.72
C PHE A 412 1.32 -11.59 4.78
N PRO A 413 1.75 -12.80 5.17
CA PRO A 413 2.64 -13.63 4.36
C PRO A 413 1.85 -14.33 3.24
N THR A 414 1.12 -13.58 2.42
CA THR A 414 0.43 -14.08 1.23
C THR A 414 1.28 -13.80 -0.02
N VAL A 415 1.08 -14.60 -1.07
CA VAL A 415 1.66 -14.33 -2.39
C VAL A 415 0.61 -13.66 -3.26
N PRO A 416 0.77 -12.37 -3.60
CA PRO A 416 -0.17 -11.68 -4.49
C PRO A 416 -0.22 -12.35 -5.86
N ARG A 417 -1.43 -12.55 -6.39
CA ARG A 417 -1.67 -13.08 -7.74
C ARG A 417 -2.11 -11.94 -8.65
N PHE A 418 -1.18 -11.46 -9.49
CA PHE A 418 -1.41 -10.38 -10.46
C PHE A 418 -2.00 -10.88 -11.77
#